data_AF-A0A1V4ZND4-F1
#
_entry.id   AF-A0A1V4ZND4-F1
#
_cell.length_a   1.000
_cell.length_b   1.000
_cell.length_c   1.000
_cell.angle_alpha   90.00
_cell.angle_beta   90.00
_cell.angle_gamma   90.00
#
_symmetry.space_group_name_H-M   'P 1'
#
loop_
_entity.id
_entity.type
_entity.pdbx_description
1 polymer ?
#
loop_
_entity_poly.entity_id
_entity_poly.type
_entity_poly.pdbx_seq_one_letter_code
_entity_poly.pdbx_strand_id
1 'polypeptide(L)'
;MRRLRIPPIFGDLVLTTFSACDGLVFDRPRSCPACGGPATGYDRKNRHFAVLAEPDASTVINVVVKRFRCMVCGKVFSAEAPFYPNTRIGSPIVDLCKTFGQIMPSSRVSANLAFLGITVDRWTVRNYVLNNRHRTVTTTELYGIEFPLSLVSLIALVASAGGNDPMDSQKVLEACGFKSPGV
;
A
#
# COMPACT_ATOMS: atom_id res chain seq x y z
N MET A 1 27.74 3.77 11.88
CA MET A 1 26.80 3.10 10.94
C MET A 1 25.95 4.17 10.27
N ARG A 2 25.81 4.18 8.93
CA ARG A 2 25.12 5.25 8.20
C ARG A 2 23.65 4.86 7.96
N ARG A 3 22.75 5.37 8.81
CA ARG A 3 21.30 5.35 8.55
C ARG A 3 21.00 6.23 7.34
N LEU A 4 19.93 5.95 6.61
CA LEU A 4 19.42 6.92 5.65
C LEU A 4 19.16 8.24 6.41
N ARG A 5 19.64 9.35 5.89
CA ARG A 5 19.42 10.68 6.49
C ARG A 5 18.03 11.15 6.09
N ILE A 6 17.01 10.51 6.64
CA ILE A 6 15.62 10.87 6.42
C ILE A 6 15.27 11.98 7.43
N PRO A 7 14.84 13.16 6.97
CA PRO A 7 14.34 14.20 7.87
C PRO A 7 13.20 13.68 8.75
N PRO A 8 13.16 13.97 10.06
CA PRO A 8 12.10 13.49 10.96
C PRO A 8 10.68 13.79 10.47
N ILE A 9 10.48 14.97 9.88
CA ILE A 9 9.20 15.39 9.28
C ILE A 9 8.65 14.40 8.25
N PHE A 10 9.53 13.66 7.56
CA PHE A 10 9.09 12.67 6.59
C PHE A 10 8.48 11.43 7.26
N GLY A 11 8.97 11.05 8.45
CA GLY A 11 8.34 10.00 9.26
C GLY A 11 6.91 10.39 9.67
N ASP A 12 6.71 11.62 10.11
CA ASP A 12 5.39 12.13 10.50
C ASP A 12 4.41 12.16 9.31
N LEU A 13 4.89 12.55 8.12
CA LEU A 13 4.10 12.49 6.89
C LEU A 13 3.70 11.06 6.54
N VAL A 14 4.64 10.12 6.66
CA VAL A 14 4.38 8.69 6.41
C VAL A 14 3.32 8.14 7.38
N LEU A 15 3.47 8.41 8.67
CA LEU A 15 2.52 7.98 9.71
C LEU A 15 1.12 8.56 9.47
N THR A 16 1.04 9.87 9.22
CA THR A 16 -0.23 10.56 8.93
C THR A 16 -0.90 9.96 7.69
N THR A 17 -0.10 9.71 6.65
CA THR A 17 -0.58 9.19 5.36
C THR A 17 -1.17 7.78 5.49
N PHE A 18 -0.47 6.88 6.18
CA PHE A 18 -0.99 5.53 6.38
C PHE A 18 -2.16 5.50 7.37
N SER A 19 -2.16 6.36 8.38
CA SER A 19 -3.29 6.46 9.33
C SER A 19 -4.58 6.91 8.63
N ALA A 20 -4.47 7.86 7.69
CA ALA A 20 -5.62 8.33 6.89
C ALA A 20 -6.24 7.23 6.00
N CYS A 21 -5.52 6.13 5.77
CA CYS A 21 -6.03 5.01 5.00
C CYS A 21 -6.86 4.02 5.84
N ASP A 22 -6.92 4.18 7.17
CA ASP A 22 -7.67 3.24 8.02
C ASP A 22 -9.17 3.29 7.74
N GLY A 23 -9.79 2.12 7.67
CA GLY A 23 -11.22 1.96 7.36
C GLY A 23 -11.62 2.20 5.90
N LEU A 24 -10.69 2.56 5.01
CA LEU A 24 -11.02 2.79 3.59
C LEU A 24 -11.68 1.59 2.93
N VAL A 25 -12.77 1.85 2.21
CA VAL A 25 -13.56 0.81 1.54
C VAL A 25 -13.28 0.83 0.03
N PHE A 26 -12.74 -0.28 -0.47
CA PHE A 26 -12.58 -0.55 -1.89
C PHE A 26 -13.75 -1.41 -2.37
N ASP A 27 -14.75 -0.80 -3.00
CA ASP A 27 -15.99 -1.47 -3.39
C ASP A 27 -16.46 -1.20 -4.82
N ARG A 28 -15.59 -0.63 -5.67
CA ARG A 28 -15.90 -0.42 -7.08
C ARG A 28 -16.04 -1.78 -7.81
N PRO A 29 -17.21 -2.07 -8.40
CA PRO A 29 -17.41 -3.30 -9.16
C PRO A 29 -16.61 -3.25 -10.47
N ARG A 30 -16.21 -4.43 -10.93
CA ARG A 30 -15.62 -4.65 -12.25
C ARG A 30 -16.20 -5.91 -12.86
N SER A 31 -16.10 -6.02 -14.18
CA SER A 31 -16.49 -7.24 -14.90
C SER A 31 -15.69 -8.44 -14.41
N CYS A 32 -16.29 -9.63 -14.47
CA CYS A 32 -15.65 -10.85 -14.00
C CYS A 32 -14.31 -11.06 -14.74
N PRO A 33 -13.18 -11.20 -14.03
CA PRO A 33 -11.88 -11.36 -14.68
C PRO A 33 -11.71 -12.70 -15.42
N ALA A 34 -12.64 -13.64 -15.27
CA ALA A 34 -12.59 -14.93 -15.95
C ALA A 34 -13.47 -15.02 -17.20
N CYS A 35 -14.60 -14.31 -17.25
CA CYS A 35 -15.56 -14.43 -18.36
C CYS A 35 -16.18 -13.12 -18.82
N GLY A 36 -15.81 -11.97 -18.23
CA GLY A 36 -16.40 -10.66 -18.55
C GLY A 36 -17.83 -10.44 -18.04
N GLY A 37 -18.49 -11.45 -17.47
CA GLY A 37 -19.87 -11.36 -17.01
C GLY A 37 -20.10 -10.39 -15.85
N PRO A 38 -21.37 -9.98 -15.63
CA PRO A 38 -21.74 -9.04 -14.57
C PRO A 38 -21.48 -9.61 -13.17
N ALA A 39 -21.27 -8.69 -12.23
CA ALA A 39 -20.84 -8.98 -10.88
C ALA A 39 -21.92 -8.54 -9.88
N THR A 40 -22.25 -9.40 -8.92
CA THR A 40 -23.08 -9.04 -7.76
C THR A 40 -22.24 -8.97 -6.50
N GLY A 41 -22.68 -8.19 -5.52
CA GLY A 41 -22.02 -8.12 -4.22
C GLY A 41 -22.00 -9.49 -3.53
N TYR A 42 -20.86 -9.85 -2.92
CA TYR A 42 -20.72 -11.09 -2.18
C TYR A 42 -20.52 -10.81 -0.68
N ASP A 43 -19.34 -10.34 -0.30
CA ASP A 43 -19.04 -9.94 1.08
C ASP A 43 -17.95 -8.88 1.13
N ARG A 44 -17.49 -8.54 2.35
CA ARG A 44 -16.39 -7.60 2.60
C ARG A 44 -15.32 -8.30 3.43
N LYS A 45 -14.06 -8.00 3.13
CA LYS A 45 -12.92 -8.56 3.86
C LYS A 45 -11.98 -7.45 4.32
N ASN A 46 -11.69 -7.42 5.62
CA ASN A 46 -10.64 -6.57 6.17
C ASN A 46 -9.26 -7.10 5.75
N ARG A 47 -8.38 -6.19 5.32
CA ARG A 47 -7.00 -6.48 4.96
C ARG A 47 -6.07 -5.51 5.66
N HIS A 48 -4.99 -6.03 6.24
CA HIS A 48 -3.94 -5.21 6.83
C HIS A 48 -3.25 -4.41 5.75
N PHE A 49 -3.31 -3.09 5.84
CA PHE A 49 -2.66 -2.20 4.90
C PHE A 49 -1.27 -1.82 5.38
N ALA A 50 -1.15 -1.45 6.66
CA ALA A 50 0.10 -1.08 7.32
C ALA A 50 0.08 -1.52 8.79
N VAL A 51 1.26 -1.64 9.40
CA VAL A 51 1.41 -1.70 10.86
C VAL A 51 2.31 -0.53 11.24
N LEU A 52 1.78 0.41 12.00
CA LEU A 52 2.49 1.61 12.40
C LEU A 52 3.06 1.42 13.80
N ALA A 53 4.30 1.85 14.00
CA ALA A 53 4.96 1.89 15.30
C ALA A 53 4.73 3.26 15.93
N GLU A 54 4.03 3.27 17.06
CA GLU A 54 3.94 4.41 17.97
C GLU A 54 4.87 4.16 19.18
N PRO A 55 5.22 5.18 19.97
CA PRO A 55 6.20 5.04 21.07
C PRO A 55 5.90 3.89 22.05
N ASP A 56 4.61 3.63 22.30
CA ASP A 56 4.15 2.67 23.31
C ASP A 56 3.29 1.53 22.74
N ALA A 57 2.96 1.56 21.44
CA ALA A 57 2.04 0.62 20.83
C ALA A 57 2.27 0.42 19.32
N SER A 58 1.70 -0.65 18.77
CA SER A 58 1.61 -0.85 17.33
C SER A 58 0.17 -0.75 16.86
N THR A 59 -0.10 0.12 15.90
CA THR A 59 -1.45 0.33 15.33
C THR A 59 -1.56 -0.39 13.98
N VAL A 60 -2.53 -1.30 13.86
CA VAL A 60 -2.78 -2.02 12.60
C VAL A 60 -3.79 -1.24 11.78
N ILE A 61 -3.33 -0.68 10.67
CA ILE A 61 -4.18 0.01 9.69
C ILE A 61 -4.85 -1.02 8.80
N ASN A 62 -6.18 -1.00 8.75
CA ASN A 62 -6.97 -1.93 7.96
C ASN A 62 -7.75 -1.22 6.86
N VAL A 63 -7.87 -1.87 5.71
CA VAL A 63 -8.77 -1.46 4.64
C VAL A 63 -9.80 -2.55 4.39
N VAL A 64 -10.98 -2.16 3.93
CA VAL A 64 -12.07 -3.07 3.61
C VAL A 64 -12.10 -3.28 2.11
N VAL A 65 -11.94 -4.53 1.66
CA VAL A 65 -12.04 -4.87 0.23
C VAL A 65 -13.31 -5.67 0.00
N LYS A 66 -14.22 -5.13 -0.82
CA LYS A 66 -15.44 -5.84 -1.22
C LYS A 66 -15.09 -6.98 -2.17
N ARG A 67 -15.75 -8.12 -2.02
CA ARG A 67 -15.73 -9.22 -2.98
C ARG A 67 -17.05 -9.27 -3.72
N PHE A 68 -16.95 -9.74 -4.95
CA PHE A 68 -18.06 -9.91 -5.87
C PHE A 68 -18.12 -11.36 -6.33
N ARG A 69 -19.31 -11.80 -6.69
CA ARG A 69 -19.55 -13.08 -7.35
C ARG A 69 -20.03 -12.82 -8.76
N CYS A 70 -19.45 -13.51 -9.74
CA CYS A 70 -19.92 -13.44 -11.11
C CYS A 70 -21.28 -14.16 -11.23
N MET A 71 -22.23 -13.51 -11.90
CA MET A 71 -23.57 -14.08 -12.15
C MET A 71 -23.58 -15.15 -13.24
N VAL A 72 -22.52 -15.24 -14.04
CA VAL A 72 -22.41 -16.19 -15.18
C VAL A 72 -21.61 -17.43 -14.78
N CYS A 73 -20.35 -17.27 -14.39
CA CYS A 73 -19.48 -18.41 -14.07
C CYS A 73 -19.36 -18.71 -12.57
N GLY A 74 -20.05 -17.95 -11.71
CA GLY A 74 -20.03 -18.16 -10.25
C GLY A 74 -18.73 -17.79 -9.54
N LYS A 75 -17.66 -17.42 -10.26
CA LYS A 75 -16.34 -17.08 -9.69
C LYS A 75 -16.43 -15.90 -8.73
N VAL A 76 -15.81 -16.02 -7.56
CA VAL A 76 -15.66 -14.93 -6.59
C VAL A 76 -14.35 -14.21 -6.83
N PHE A 77 -14.37 -12.87 -6.84
CA PHE A 77 -13.20 -12.03 -7.02
C PHE A 77 -13.32 -10.73 -6.21
N SER A 78 -12.19 -10.13 -5.87
CA SER A 78 -12.17 -8.87 -5.11
C SER A 78 -12.28 -7.64 -6.02
N ALA A 79 -12.80 -6.55 -5.44
CA ALA A 79 -12.57 -5.19 -5.90
C ALA A 79 -11.07 -4.93 -6.04
N GLU A 80 -10.73 -3.97 -6.89
CA GLU A 80 -9.35 -3.51 -6.98
C GLU A 80 -8.96 -2.77 -5.70
N ALA A 81 -7.77 -3.08 -5.21
CA ALA A 81 -7.21 -2.53 -3.99
C ALA A 81 -5.68 -2.51 -4.12
N PRO A 82 -4.98 -1.60 -3.43
CA PRO A 82 -3.53 -1.38 -3.55
C PRO A 82 -2.73 -2.49 -2.86
N PHE A 83 -2.82 -3.70 -3.40
CA PHE A 83 -2.13 -4.89 -2.92
C PHE A 83 -1.59 -5.67 -4.11
N TYR A 84 -0.32 -6.06 -4.05
CA TYR A 84 0.21 -7.00 -5.02
C TYR A 84 -0.32 -8.42 -4.75
N PRO A 85 -0.31 -9.29 -5.78
CA PRO A 85 -0.61 -10.71 -5.57
C PRO A 85 0.28 -11.30 -4.47
N ASN A 86 -0.33 -12.09 -3.60
CA ASN A 86 0.36 -12.79 -2.50
C ASN A 86 1.05 -11.88 -1.46
N THR A 87 0.69 -10.58 -1.38
CA THR A 87 1.16 -9.71 -0.30
C THR A 87 0.11 -9.57 0.80
N ARG A 88 0.59 -9.44 2.04
CA ARG A 88 -0.25 -9.28 3.23
C ARG A 88 -0.45 -7.82 3.62
N ILE A 89 0.39 -6.93 3.09
CA ILE A 89 0.38 -5.48 3.33
C ILE A 89 0.21 -4.72 2.01
N GLY A 90 -0.09 -3.42 2.14
CA GLY A 90 -0.30 -2.51 1.03
C GLY A 90 0.91 -2.39 0.09
N SER A 91 0.64 -2.16 -1.19
CA SER A 91 1.66 -2.01 -2.22
C SER A 91 2.68 -0.90 -1.94
N PRO A 92 2.36 0.28 -1.34
CA PRO A 92 3.38 1.29 -1.09
C PRO A 92 4.48 0.81 -0.13
N ILE A 93 4.14 -0.03 0.85
CA ILE A 93 5.12 -0.61 1.77
C ILE A 93 5.96 -1.69 1.07
N VAL A 94 5.35 -2.48 0.19
CA VAL A 94 6.08 -3.46 -0.62
C VAL A 94 7.05 -2.76 -1.57
N ASP A 95 6.64 -1.63 -2.16
CA ASP A 95 7.48 -0.81 -3.00
C ASP A 95 8.65 -0.22 -2.20
N LEU A 96 8.41 0.30 -0.99
CA LEU A 96 9.46 0.76 -0.08
C LEU A 96 10.48 -0.35 0.25
N CYS A 97 9.98 -1.55 0.60
CA CYS A 97 10.83 -2.71 0.86
C CYS A 97 11.75 -3.00 -0.31
N LYS A 98 11.22 -2.86 -1.52
CA LYS A 98 11.94 -3.12 -2.76
C LYS A 98 12.95 -2.03 -3.11
N THR A 99 12.54 -0.77 -3.07
CA THR A 99 13.42 0.38 -3.34
C THR A 99 14.61 0.39 -2.40
N PHE A 100 14.39 0.27 -1.09
CA PHE A 100 15.51 0.20 -0.14
C PHE A 100 16.29 -1.12 -0.27
N GLY A 101 15.62 -2.23 -0.57
CA GLY A 101 16.25 -3.54 -0.76
C GLY A 101 17.25 -3.61 -1.93
N GLN A 102 17.23 -2.65 -2.85
CA GLN A 102 18.23 -2.55 -3.92
C GLN A 102 19.60 -2.08 -3.41
N ILE A 103 19.63 -1.28 -2.34
CA ILE A 103 20.84 -0.62 -1.85
C ILE A 103 21.28 -1.12 -0.47
N MET A 104 20.45 -1.91 0.22
CA MET A 104 20.79 -2.42 1.55
C MET A 104 20.17 -3.79 1.87
N PRO A 105 20.78 -4.58 2.79
CA PRO A 105 20.21 -5.85 3.23
C PRO A 105 18.86 -5.70 3.93
N SER A 106 18.05 -6.76 3.93
CA SER A 106 16.68 -6.76 4.49
C SER A 106 16.60 -6.35 5.96
N SER A 107 17.63 -6.62 6.76
CA SER A 107 17.71 -6.15 8.15
C SER A 107 17.82 -4.63 8.25
N ARG A 108 18.60 -4.00 7.36
CA ARG A 108 18.71 -2.53 7.30
C ARG A 108 17.44 -1.91 6.76
N VAL A 109 16.80 -2.52 5.77
CA VAL A 109 15.50 -2.05 5.26
C VAL A 109 14.47 -2.04 6.40
N SER A 110 14.33 -3.14 7.13
CA SER A 110 13.43 -3.24 8.29
C SER A 110 13.71 -2.15 9.33
N ALA A 111 14.98 -1.88 9.66
CA ALA A 111 15.35 -0.82 10.59
C ALA A 111 15.05 0.61 10.07
N ASN A 112 15.20 0.87 8.76
CA ASN A 112 14.84 2.18 8.19
C ASN A 112 13.32 2.34 8.06
N LEU A 113 12.57 1.28 7.79
CA LEU A 113 11.10 1.30 7.84
C LEU A 113 10.60 1.60 9.25
N ALA A 114 11.20 1.00 10.28
CA ALA A 114 10.87 1.31 11.67
C ALA A 114 11.15 2.78 12.03
N PHE A 115 12.21 3.37 11.47
CA PHE A 115 12.48 4.81 11.62
C PHE A 115 11.43 5.70 10.94
N LEU A 116 10.76 5.21 9.89
CA LEU A 116 9.60 5.84 9.27
C LEU A 116 8.28 5.54 10.00
N GLY A 117 8.33 4.87 11.14
CA GLY A 117 7.14 4.45 11.89
C GLY A 117 6.41 3.25 11.27
N ILE A 118 7.04 2.49 10.37
CA ILE A 118 6.44 1.31 9.72
C ILE A 118 7.07 0.02 10.26
N THR A 119 6.25 -0.88 10.77
CA THR A 119 6.69 -2.20 11.26
C THR A 119 6.62 -3.25 10.16
N VAL A 120 7.79 -3.70 9.69
CA VAL A 120 7.93 -4.88 8.81
C VAL A 120 9.17 -5.66 9.22
N ASP A 121 9.02 -6.94 9.55
CA ASP A 121 10.16 -7.77 9.94
C ASP A 121 11.09 -8.10 8.75
N ARG A 122 12.35 -8.42 9.06
CA ARG A 122 13.39 -8.68 8.06
C ARG A 122 13.06 -9.84 7.09
N TRP A 123 12.30 -10.85 7.52
CA TRP A 123 11.95 -11.99 6.68
C TRP A 123 10.83 -11.62 5.72
N THR A 124 9.85 -10.86 6.20
CA THR A 124 8.80 -10.29 5.36
C THR A 124 9.39 -9.36 4.29
N VAL A 125 10.34 -8.48 4.66
CA VAL A 125 11.08 -7.67 3.68
C VAL A 125 11.76 -8.56 2.64
N ARG A 126 12.55 -9.55 3.07
CA ARG A 126 13.25 -10.46 2.14
C ARG A 126 12.28 -11.14 1.17
N ASN A 127 11.16 -11.62 1.68
CA ASN A 127 10.13 -12.27 0.88
C ASN A 127 9.55 -11.33 -0.17
N TYR A 128 9.26 -10.07 0.18
CA TYR A 128 8.74 -9.09 -0.76
C TYR A 128 9.75 -8.68 -1.83
N VAL A 129 11.01 -8.47 -1.46
CA VAL A 129 12.08 -8.16 -2.42
C VAL A 129 12.25 -9.31 -3.43
N LEU A 130 12.27 -10.56 -2.97
CA LEU A 130 12.47 -11.73 -3.84
C LEU A 130 11.26 -12.01 -4.74
N ASN A 131 10.05 -12.06 -4.17
CA ASN A 131 8.85 -12.42 -4.93
C ASN A 131 8.41 -11.33 -5.91
N ASN A 132 8.80 -10.08 -5.66
CA ASN A 132 8.50 -8.96 -6.56
C ASN A 132 9.71 -8.53 -7.39
N ARG A 133 10.77 -9.33 -7.50
CA ARG A 133 12.02 -8.95 -8.20
C ARG A 133 11.80 -8.44 -9.63
N HIS A 134 10.85 -9.04 -10.36
CA HIS A 134 10.55 -8.72 -11.76
C HIS A 134 9.67 -7.48 -11.97
N ARG A 135 9.05 -6.96 -10.90
CA ARG A 135 8.28 -5.71 -10.98
C ARG A 135 9.24 -4.54 -11.24
N THR A 136 8.79 -3.44 -11.79
CA THR A 136 9.56 -2.18 -11.74
C THR A 136 8.83 -1.24 -10.80
N VAL A 137 9.55 -0.62 -9.88
CA VAL A 137 9.00 0.39 -8.97
C VAL A 137 9.51 1.73 -9.47
N THR A 138 8.59 2.61 -9.87
CA THR A 138 8.94 3.99 -10.20
C THR A 138 9.34 4.70 -8.93
N THR A 139 10.51 5.32 -8.93
CA THR A 139 11.03 6.07 -7.78
C THR A 139 11.21 7.55 -8.13
N THR A 140 11.34 8.35 -7.09
CA THR A 140 11.71 9.76 -7.17
C THR A 140 12.68 10.08 -6.04
N GLU A 141 13.66 10.93 -6.32
CA GLU A 141 14.64 11.33 -5.32
C GLU A 141 14.06 12.40 -4.40
N LEU A 142 14.05 12.14 -3.09
CA LEU A 142 13.75 13.11 -2.05
C LEU A 142 14.88 13.11 -1.02
N TYR A 143 15.49 14.27 -0.78
CA TYR A 143 16.59 14.44 0.19
C TYR A 143 17.80 13.52 -0.08
N GLY A 144 18.12 13.25 -1.36
CA GLY A 144 19.21 12.34 -1.74
C GLY A 144 18.91 10.86 -1.52
N ILE A 145 17.63 10.50 -1.40
CA ILE A 145 17.15 9.13 -1.17
C ILE A 145 16.04 8.83 -2.18
N GLU A 146 16.13 7.67 -2.83
CA GLU A 146 15.08 7.17 -3.70
C GLU A 146 13.87 6.69 -2.89
N PHE A 147 12.70 7.27 -3.15
CA PHE A 147 11.42 6.83 -2.60
C PHE A 147 10.48 6.34 -3.70
N PRO A 148 9.63 5.33 -3.44
CA PRO A 148 8.60 4.93 -4.39
C PRO A 148 7.62 6.07 -4.69
N LEU A 149 7.31 6.27 -5.96
CA LEU A 149 6.30 7.24 -6.38
C LEU A 149 4.92 6.91 -5.80
N SER A 150 4.63 5.63 -5.50
CA SER A 150 3.39 5.20 -4.85
C SER A 150 3.23 5.75 -3.43
N LEU A 151 4.34 5.93 -2.70
CA LEU A 151 4.33 6.57 -1.38
C LEU A 151 4.19 8.08 -1.51
N VAL A 152 5.00 8.71 -2.38
CA VAL A 152 5.04 10.17 -2.53
C VAL A 152 3.69 10.70 -3.04
N SER A 153 3.08 10.02 -4.00
CA SER A 153 1.74 10.35 -4.51
C SER A 153 0.68 10.21 -3.43
N LEU A 154 0.78 9.20 -2.56
CA LEU A 154 -0.17 9.00 -1.47
C LEU A 154 -0.03 10.09 -0.39
N ILE A 155 1.20 10.48 -0.04
CA ILE A 155 1.46 11.60 0.87
C ILE A 155 0.86 12.89 0.30
N ALA A 156 1.09 13.17 -0.99
CA ALA A 156 0.53 14.36 -1.65
C ALA A 156 -1.00 14.35 -1.67
N LEU A 157 -1.61 13.18 -1.92
CA LEU A 157 -3.06 13.02 -1.88
C LEU A 157 -3.61 13.35 -0.49
N VAL A 158 -3.03 12.80 0.58
CA VAL A 158 -3.46 13.06 1.96
C VAL A 158 -3.25 14.53 2.33
N ALA A 159 -2.12 15.13 1.96
CA ALA A 159 -1.84 16.54 2.23
C ALA A 159 -2.82 17.49 1.52
N SER A 160 -3.39 17.10 0.39
CA SER A 160 -4.38 17.88 -0.37
C SER A 160 -5.83 17.64 0.07
N ALA A 161 -6.11 16.54 0.76
CA ALA A 161 -7.41 16.27 1.36
C ALA A 161 -7.55 17.13 2.63
N GLY A 162 -8.21 18.29 2.52
CA GLY A 162 -8.57 19.09 3.69
C GLY A 162 -9.32 18.21 4.70
N GLY A 163 -8.89 18.20 5.96
CA GLY A 163 -9.07 17.11 6.94
C GLY A 163 -10.48 16.65 7.34
N ASN A 164 -11.54 17.01 6.60
CA ASN A 164 -12.91 16.58 6.84
C ASN A 164 -13.52 15.72 5.71
N ASP A 165 -12.89 15.63 4.53
CA ASP A 165 -13.44 14.78 3.46
C ASP A 165 -12.89 13.35 3.53
N PRO A 166 -13.76 12.32 3.53
CA PRO A 166 -13.30 10.95 3.48
C PRO A 166 -12.49 10.71 2.21
N MET A 167 -11.29 10.15 2.36
CA MET A 167 -10.41 9.87 1.24
C MET A 167 -11.10 8.97 0.20
N ASP A 168 -11.08 9.41 -1.05
CA ASP A 168 -11.61 8.63 -2.17
C ASP A 168 -10.72 7.40 -2.43
N SER A 169 -11.28 6.21 -2.25
CA SER A 169 -10.58 4.94 -2.47
C SER A 169 -10.03 4.80 -3.89
N GLN A 170 -10.67 5.44 -4.88
CA GLN A 170 -10.19 5.43 -6.26
C GLN A 170 -8.91 6.25 -6.41
N LYS A 171 -8.87 7.45 -5.81
CA LYS A 171 -7.66 8.29 -5.80
C LYS A 171 -6.52 7.61 -5.06
N VAL A 172 -6.80 6.89 -3.97
CA VAL A 172 -5.78 6.11 -3.25
C VAL A 172 -5.23 4.98 -4.12
N LEU A 173 -6.10 4.28 -4.86
CA LEU A 173 -5.70 3.22 -5.78
C LEU A 173 -4.79 3.77 -6.89
N GLU A 174 -5.17 4.89 -7.50
CA GLU A 174 -4.40 5.60 -8.53
C GLU A 174 -3.05 6.10 -7.99
N ALA A 175 -3.03 6.72 -6.80
CA ALA A 175 -1.81 7.15 -6.13
C ALA A 175 -0.86 5.99 -5.86
N CYS A 176 -1.38 4.79 -5.58
CA CYS A 176 -0.60 3.58 -5.42
C CYS A 176 -0.10 2.97 -6.75
N GLY A 177 -0.40 3.59 -7.89
CA GLY A 177 0.03 3.13 -9.22
C GLY A 177 -0.84 2.04 -9.84
N PHE A 178 -2.05 1.82 -9.30
CA PHE A 178 -3.02 0.89 -9.87
C PHE A 178 -3.93 1.66 -10.81
N LYS A 179 -3.98 1.23 -12.08
CA LYS A 179 -4.85 1.85 -13.07
C LYS A 179 -6.30 1.54 -12.72
N SER A 180 -7.13 2.57 -12.69
CA SER A 180 -8.60 2.45 -12.73
C SER A 180 -8.98 1.52 -13.90
N PRO A 181 -9.92 0.57 -13.72
CA PRO A 181 -10.43 -0.19 -14.85
C PRO A 181 -11.05 0.82 -15.80
N GLY A 182 -10.48 0.92 -17.01
CA GLY A 182 -10.93 1.85 -18.03
C GLY A 182 -12.44 1.72 -18.20
N VAL A 183 -13.11 2.88 -18.15
CA VAL A 183 -14.50 3.04 -18.59
C VAL A 183 -14.60 2.65 -20.06
#